data_AF-H5ZVS2-F1
#
_entry.id   AF-H5ZVS2-F1
#
_cell.length_a   1.000
_cell.length_b   1.000
_cell.length_c   1.000
_cell.angle_alpha   90.00
_cell.angle_beta   90.00
_cell.angle_gamma   90.00
#
_symmetry.space_group_name_H-M   'P 1'
#
loop_
_entity.id
_entity.type
_entity.pdbx_description
1 polymer ?
#
loop_
_entity_poly.entity_id
_entity_poly.type
_entity_poly.pdbx_seq_one_letter_code
_entity_poly.pdbx_strand_id
1 'polypeptide(L)' 'TSWYMSCVYHQNNVWLWSDGRRMTYTNWCRGEPNNHGRIEHCLEMNHGGGKCWNDLNCHLR' A
#
# COMPACT_ATOMS: atom_id res chain seq x y z
N THR A 1 9.16 10.78 8.91
CA THR A 1 7.73 10.62 9.20
C THR A 1 7.09 9.90 8.03
N SER A 2 6.86 8.60 8.18
CA SER A 2 6.04 7.80 7.26
C SER A 2 4.61 7.82 7.76
N TRP A 3 3.65 7.94 6.86
CA TRP A 3 2.22 8.02 7.21
C TRP A 3 1.55 6.72 6.80
N TYR A 4 1.01 6.00 7.78
CA TYR A 4 0.23 4.79 7.55
C TYR A 4 -1.22 5.22 7.25
N MET A 5 -1.65 5.09 6.01
CA MET A 5 -3.06 5.25 5.66
C MET A 5 -3.64 3.85 5.53
N SER A 6 -4.73 3.58 6.26
CA SER A 6 -5.46 2.30 6.15
C SER A 6 -5.97 2.12 4.73
N CYS A 7 -5.18 1.44 3.90
CA CYS A 7 -5.60 1.06 2.56
C CYS A 7 -5.68 -0.45 2.53
N VAL A 8 -6.83 -0.96 2.14
CA VAL A 8 -7.15 -2.39 2.23
C VAL A 8 -6.97 -3.01 0.85
N TYR A 9 -6.13 -4.04 0.77
CA TYR A 9 -6.12 -4.96 -0.37
C TYR A 9 -7.40 -5.82 -0.35
N HIS A 10 -8.37 -5.52 -1.21
CA HIS A 10 -9.64 -6.25 -1.26
C HIS A 10 -9.56 -7.48 -2.19
N GLN A 11 -10.45 -8.47 -1.99
CA GLN A 11 -10.54 -9.77 -2.68
C GLN A 11 -10.44 -9.77 -4.23
N ASN A 12 -10.50 -8.61 -4.88
CA ASN A 12 -10.36 -8.43 -6.33
C ASN A 12 -9.02 -7.81 -6.75
N ASN A 13 -7.98 -7.82 -5.90
CA ASN A 13 -6.68 -7.17 -6.14
C ASN A 13 -6.80 -5.65 -6.36
N VAL A 14 -7.74 -5.01 -5.67
CA VAL A 14 -7.98 -3.56 -5.77
C VAL A 14 -7.62 -2.90 -4.45
N TRP A 15 -6.87 -1.81 -4.52
CA TRP A 15 -6.59 -0.94 -3.38
C TRP A 15 -7.76 0.02 -3.14
N LEU A 16 -8.28 -0.02 -1.92
CA LEU A 16 -9.30 0.89 -1.44
C LEU A 16 -8.71 1.85 -0.41
N TRP A 17 -9.18 3.08 -0.40
CA TRP A 17 -8.97 4.02 0.70
C TRP A 17 -9.70 3.54 1.96
N SER A 18 -9.34 4.09 3.12
CA SER A 18 -9.97 3.76 4.41
C SER A 18 -11.46 4.04 4.46
N ASP A 19 -11.95 4.90 3.56
CA ASP A 19 -13.37 5.24 3.38
C ASP A 19 -14.11 4.25 2.44
N GLY A 20 -13.44 3.20 1.97
CA GLY A 20 -13.98 2.19 1.06
C GLY A 20 -14.03 2.63 -0.41
N ARG A 21 -13.56 3.84 -0.75
CA ARG A 21 -13.51 4.29 -2.15
C ARG A 21 -12.34 3.64 -2.89
N ARG A 22 -12.56 3.39 -4.18
CA ARG A 22 -11.49 2.89 -5.06
C ARG A 22 -10.39 3.93 -5.19
N MET A 23 -9.14 3.50 -5.09
CA MET A 23 -8.02 4.36 -5.42
C MET A 23 -8.02 4.70 -6.91
N THR A 24 -8.10 5.99 -7.21
CA THR A 24 -7.95 6.53 -8.57
C THR A 24 -6.56 7.12 -8.81
N TYR A 25 -5.87 7.51 -7.74
CA TYR A 25 -4.49 7.98 -7.77
C TYR A 25 -3.59 6.97 -7.08
N THR A 26 -2.46 6.66 -7.70
CA THR A 26 -1.44 5.76 -7.16
C THR A 26 -0.05 6.36 -7.32
N ASN A 27 0.79 6.22 -6.30
CA ASN A 27 2.19 6.68 -6.32
C ASN A 27 3.15 5.57 -5.89
N TRP A 28 2.99 4.38 -6.47
CA TRP A 28 3.82 3.21 -6.17
C TRP A 28 5.29 3.45 -6.47
N CYS A 29 6.15 2.90 -5.61
CA CYS A 29 7.57 2.79 -5.91
C CYS A 29 7.76 1.88 -7.14
N ARG A 30 8.88 2.04 -7.83
CA ARG A 30 9.19 1.21 -9.00
C ARG A 30 9.28 -0.26 -8.57
N GLY A 31 8.39 -1.09 -9.10
CA GLY A 31 8.30 -2.51 -8.77
C GLY A 31 7.11 -2.85 -7.88
N GLU A 32 6.46 -1.85 -7.29
CA GLU A 32 5.31 -2.02 -6.41
C GLU A 32 3.96 -1.80 -7.11
N PRO A 33 2.87 -2.42 -6.63
CA PRO A 33 2.84 -3.38 -5.52
C PRO A 33 3.31 -4.77 -5.94
N ASN A 34 4.23 -5.38 -5.20
CA ASN A 34 4.87 -6.66 -5.56
C ASN A 34 4.29 -7.87 -4.78
N ASN A 35 3.54 -7.61 -3.71
CA ASN A 35 3.00 -8.60 -2.78
C ASN A 35 4.04 -9.63 -2.34
N HIS A 36 5.16 -9.16 -1.76
CA HIS A 36 6.30 -10.01 -1.45
C HIS A 36 5.88 -11.10 -0.46
N GLY A 37 6.19 -12.36 -0.80
CA GLY A 37 5.77 -13.50 0.02
C GLY A 37 4.25 -13.71 0.12
N ARG A 38 3.44 -12.99 -0.68
CA ARG A 38 1.97 -13.01 -0.68
C ARG A 38 1.32 -12.58 0.64
N ILE A 39 2.02 -11.75 1.43
CA ILE A 39 1.58 -11.33 2.76
C ILE A 39 1.45 -9.81 2.88
N GLU A 40 1.66 -9.06 1.80
CA GLU A 40 1.72 -7.60 1.82
C GLU A 40 0.38 -6.98 1.41
N HIS A 41 -0.50 -6.81 2.39
CA HIS A 41 -1.88 -6.37 2.19
C HIS A 41 -2.15 -4.96 2.73
N CYS A 42 -1.13 -4.28 3.23
CA CYS A 42 -1.20 -2.93 3.76
C CYS A 42 -0.35 -1.96 2.94
N LEU A 43 -0.79 -0.71 2.85
CA LEU A 43 -0.06 0.36 2.15
C LEU A 43 0.81 1.15 3.13
N GLU A 44 2.09 1.29 2.80
CA GLU A 44 2.96 2.32 3.37
C GLU A 44 3.12 3.46 2.39
N MET A 45 2.83 4.66 2.85
CA MET A 45 3.09 5.88 2.09
C MET A 45 4.34 6.58 2.61
N ASN A 46 5.02 7.29 1.71
CA ASN A 46 6.30 7.95 1.94
C ASN A 46 7.45 6.96 2.23
N HIS A 47 7.39 5.78 1.59
CA HIS A 47 8.44 4.78 1.67
C HIS A 47 9.77 5.31 1.09
N GLY A 48 10.85 5.10 1.84
CA GLY A 48 12.22 5.46 1.45
C GLY A 48 12.45 6.95 1.15
N GLY A 49 13.53 7.22 0.40
CA GLY A 49 13.92 8.56 -0.02
C GLY A 49 13.07 9.14 -1.15
N GLY A 50 12.43 8.28 -1.95
CA GLY A 50 11.60 8.66 -3.10
C GLY A 50 10.17 9.10 -2.74
N LYS A 51 9.76 8.97 -1.47
CA LYS A 51 8.41 9.32 -0.98
C LYS A 51 7.27 8.67 -1.78
N CYS A 52 7.53 7.48 -2.30
CA CYS A 52 6.57 6.66 -3.03
C CYS A 52 5.87 5.67 -2.08
N TRP A 53 5.03 4.80 -2.63
CA TRP A 53 4.24 3.84 -1.86
C TRP A 53 4.78 2.43 -2.01
N ASN A 54 4.69 1.67 -0.94
CA ASN A 54 5.07 0.26 -0.87
C ASN A 54 3.90 -0.54 -0.28
N ASP A 55 3.66 -1.75 -0.75
CA ASP A 55 2.85 -2.71 -0.01
C ASP A 55 3.72 -3.42 1.02
N LEU A 56 3.17 -3.64 2.22
CA LEU A 56 3.85 -4.35 3.30
C LEU A 56 2.90 -5.27 4.02
N ASN A 57 3.49 -6.17 4.79
CA ASN A 57 2.75 -6.99 5.73
C ASN A 57 2.14 -6.10 6.82
N CYS A 58 0.82 -6.16 6.97
CA CYS A 58 0.06 -5.42 7.96
C CYS A 58 0.52 -5.64 9.42
N HIS A 59 1.25 -6.71 9.69
CA HIS A 59 1.78 -7.06 11.01
C HIS A 59 3.21 -6.55 11.26
N LEU A 60 3.90 -6.05 10.23
CA LEU A 60 5.18 -5.36 10.40
C LEU A 60 4.88 -3.95 10.91
N ARG A 61 5.03 -3.75 12.22
CA ARG A 61 4.89 -2.47 12.92
C ARG A 61 6.23 -2.02 13.48
#